data_AF-B7R1Y8-F1
#
_entry.id   AF-B7R1Y8-F1
#
_cell.length_a   1.000
_cell.length_b   1.000
_cell.length_c   1.000
_cell.angle_alpha   90.00
_cell.angle_beta   90.00
_cell.angle_gamma   90.00
#
_symmetry.space_group_name_H-M   'P 1'
#
loop_
_entity.id
_entity.type
_entity.pdbx_description
1 polymer ?
#
loop_
_entity_poly.entity_id
_entity_poly.type
_entity_poly.pdbx_seq_one_letter_code
_entity_poly.pdbx_strand_id
1 'polypeptide(L)'
;MRRKIAVLVFLAVFLMMYLYPLSIVPLLLLAREWEEFREEWRKSALLIGLSIPLYGAKIALGISGWAKTLGITPIHVSLAIWWGVYLSFTVLQTLAVYYVYRVGKGLGDYARTGGLVMLIAVPLHLLSLKLYFILTWTGLLLFLLGLEKGKEVI
;
A
#
# COMPACT_ATOMS: atom_id res chain seq x y z
N MET A 1 16.99 14.35 6.85
CA MET A 1 16.73 12.93 6.51
C MET A 1 15.33 12.47 6.92
N ARG A 2 14.98 12.40 8.22
CA ARG A 2 13.67 11.87 8.67
C ARG A 2 12.43 12.57 8.08
N ARG A 3 12.43 13.90 7.94
CA ARG A 3 11.32 14.62 7.26
C ARG A 3 11.12 14.15 5.82
N LYS A 4 12.21 13.95 5.06
CA LYS A 4 12.16 13.42 3.69
C LYS A 4 11.59 12.01 3.67
N ILE A 5 12.02 11.15 4.60
CA ILE A 5 11.48 9.79 4.76
C ILE A 5 10.00 9.80 5.11
N ALA A 6 9.57 10.62 6.07
CA ALA A 6 8.16 10.74 6.45
C ALA A 6 7.29 11.19 5.26
N VAL A 7 7.76 12.17 4.49
CA VAL A 7 7.08 12.60 3.25
C VAL A 7 7.01 11.47 2.22
N LEU A 8 8.07 10.69 2.04
CA LEU A 8 8.06 9.58 1.10
C LEU A 8 7.14 8.43 1.57
N VAL A 9 7.09 8.13 2.86
CA VAL A 9 6.16 7.14 3.43
C VAL A 9 4.71 7.61 3.24
N PHE A 10 4.43 8.86 3.58
CA PHE A 10 3.12 9.48 3.33
C PHE A 10 2.75 9.36 1.85
N LEU A 11 3.65 9.75 0.95
CA LEU A 11 3.41 9.73 -0.49
C LEU A 11 3.21 8.29 -1.00
N ALA A 12 3.99 7.32 -0.52
CA ALA A 12 3.84 5.92 -0.89
C ALA A 12 2.44 5.40 -0.53
N VAL A 13 2.03 5.56 0.72
CA VAL A 13 0.73 5.07 1.19
C VAL A 13 -0.43 5.84 0.55
N PHE A 14 -0.32 7.17 0.44
CA PHE A 14 -1.31 7.99 -0.26
C PHE A 14 -1.50 7.54 -1.71
N LEU A 15 -0.41 7.33 -2.45
CA LEU A 15 -0.50 6.86 -3.83
C LEU A 15 -1.05 5.43 -3.91
N MET A 16 -0.71 4.52 -2.97
CA MET A 16 -1.32 3.19 -2.93
C MET A 16 -2.86 3.25 -2.79
N MET A 17 -3.39 4.27 -2.10
CA MET A 17 -4.82 4.43 -1.89
C MET A 17 -5.55 5.03 -3.09
N TYR A 18 -4.94 6.00 -3.78
CA TYR A 18 -5.62 6.79 -4.81
C TYR A 18 -5.09 6.57 -6.22
N LEU A 19 -3.77 6.45 -6.41
CA LEU A 19 -3.10 6.37 -7.71
C LEU A 19 -2.09 5.21 -7.71
N TYR A 20 -2.62 4.01 -7.52
CA TYR A 20 -1.87 2.81 -7.13
C TYR A 20 -0.54 2.59 -7.89
N PRO A 21 -0.47 2.63 -9.24
CA PRO A 21 0.79 2.35 -9.95
C PRO A 21 1.91 3.34 -9.62
N LEU A 22 1.56 4.59 -9.26
CA LEU A 22 2.54 5.62 -8.96
C LEU A 22 3.23 5.42 -7.60
N SER A 23 2.67 4.58 -6.72
CA SER A 23 3.28 4.31 -5.41
C SER A 23 4.63 3.62 -5.50
N ILE A 24 4.98 3.00 -6.64
CA ILE A 24 6.30 2.39 -6.86
C ILE A 24 7.43 3.43 -6.73
N VAL A 25 7.20 4.67 -7.17
CA VAL A 25 8.21 5.73 -7.19
C VAL A 25 8.71 6.07 -5.78
N PRO A 26 7.85 6.50 -4.83
CA PRO A 26 8.31 6.78 -3.48
C PRO A 26 8.86 5.55 -2.75
N LEU A 27 8.40 4.32 -3.05
CA LEU A 27 8.99 3.11 -2.47
C LEU A 27 10.43 2.86 -2.94
N LEU A 28 10.71 3.06 -4.24
CA LEU A 28 12.07 2.97 -4.77
C LEU A 28 12.98 4.08 -4.19
N LEU A 29 12.43 5.28 -3.99
CA LEU A 29 13.16 6.35 -3.30
C LEU A 29 13.42 6.00 -1.83
N LEU A 30 12.45 5.42 -1.11
CA LEU A 30 12.66 4.95 0.26
C LEU A 30 13.74 3.88 0.33
N ALA A 31 13.75 2.92 -0.59
CA ALA A 31 14.80 1.91 -0.69
C ALA A 31 16.20 2.50 -0.89
N ARG A 32 16.30 3.58 -1.68
CA ARG A 32 17.57 4.28 -1.93
C ARG A 32 18.02 5.08 -0.71
N GLU A 33 17.09 5.81 -0.10
CA GLU A 33 17.37 6.84 0.90
C GLU A 33 17.38 6.33 2.34
N TRP A 34 16.86 5.13 2.60
CA TRP A 34 16.76 4.53 3.93
C TRP A 34 17.43 3.16 3.96
N GLU A 35 18.73 3.16 4.21
CA GLU A 35 19.56 1.95 4.09
C GLU A 35 19.13 0.83 5.04
N GLU A 36 18.79 1.18 6.27
CA GLU A 36 18.35 0.25 7.32
C GLU A 36 17.17 -0.64 6.88
N PHE A 37 16.25 -0.09 6.08
CA PHE A 37 15.04 -0.78 5.60
C PHE A 37 15.01 -0.95 4.08
N ARG A 38 16.18 -0.87 3.43
CA ARG A 38 16.30 -0.89 1.97
C ARG A 38 15.64 -2.13 1.37
N GLU A 39 15.82 -3.28 2.00
CA GLU A 39 15.31 -4.55 1.49
C GLU A 39 13.79 -4.63 1.57
N GLU A 40 13.20 -4.23 2.70
CA GLU A 40 11.75 -4.15 2.87
C GLU A 40 11.10 -3.23 1.84
N TRP A 41 11.67 -2.04 1.63
CA TRP A 41 11.16 -1.09 0.64
C TRP A 41 11.30 -1.61 -0.79
N ARG A 42 12.41 -2.30 -1.12
CA ARG A 42 12.57 -2.97 -2.43
C ARG A 42 11.55 -4.07 -2.65
N LYS A 43 11.31 -4.92 -1.65
CA LYS A 43 10.33 -6.01 -1.74
C LYS A 43 8.91 -5.45 -1.86
N SER A 44 8.59 -4.39 -1.12
CA SER A 44 7.32 -3.67 -1.27
C SER A 44 7.16 -3.12 -2.69
N ALA A 45 8.19 -2.41 -3.21
CA ALA A 45 8.18 -1.87 -4.57
C ALA A 45 8.04 -2.96 -5.65
N LEU A 46 8.72 -4.09 -5.49
CA LEU A 46 8.62 -5.25 -6.39
C LEU A 46 7.19 -5.78 -6.45
N LEU A 47 6.55 -5.97 -5.29
CA LEU A 47 5.18 -6.47 -5.21
C LEU A 47 4.17 -5.50 -5.81
N ILE A 48 4.35 -4.19 -5.58
CA ILE A 48 3.59 -3.16 -6.30
C ILE A 48 3.81 -3.31 -7.81
N GLY A 49 5.06 -3.36 -8.28
CA GLY A 49 5.37 -3.52 -9.70
C GLY A 49 4.69 -4.74 -10.34
N LEU A 50 4.77 -5.90 -9.71
CA LEU A 50 4.13 -7.15 -10.17
C LEU A 50 2.62 -7.07 -10.22
N SER A 51 2.00 -6.23 -9.38
CA SER A 51 0.56 -6.06 -9.32
C SER A 51 0.01 -5.00 -10.28
N ILE A 52 0.85 -4.17 -10.91
CA ILE A 52 0.40 -3.14 -11.87
C ILE A 52 -0.40 -3.74 -13.04
N PRO A 53 0.02 -4.84 -13.68
CA PRO A 53 -0.80 -5.48 -14.72
C PRO A 53 -2.16 -5.94 -14.19
N LEU A 54 -2.22 -6.47 -12.97
CA LEU A 54 -3.49 -6.86 -12.33
C LEU A 54 -4.36 -5.64 -12.01
N TYR A 55 -3.76 -4.51 -11.65
CA TYR A 55 -4.48 -3.25 -11.47
C TYR A 55 -5.10 -2.77 -12.80
N GLY A 56 -4.35 -2.85 -13.90
CA GLY A 56 -4.88 -2.59 -15.25
C GLY A 56 -6.05 -3.51 -15.59
N ALA A 57 -5.91 -4.80 -15.31
CA ALA A 57 -7.00 -5.77 -15.46
C ALA A 57 -8.21 -5.41 -14.59
N LYS A 58 -8.02 -4.99 -13.33
CA LYS A 58 -9.12 -4.52 -12.47
C LYS A 58 -9.88 -3.33 -13.07
N ILE A 59 -9.18 -2.41 -13.76
CA ILE A 59 -9.83 -1.31 -14.46
C ILE A 59 -10.63 -1.83 -15.66
N ALA A 60 -10.01 -2.64 -16.52
CA ALA A 60 -10.66 -3.19 -17.71
C ALA A 60 -11.89 -4.06 -17.38
N LEU A 61 -11.88 -4.77 -16.25
CA LEU A 61 -12.97 -5.61 -15.79
C LEU A 61 -14.03 -4.86 -14.96
N GLY A 62 -13.90 -3.55 -14.78
CA GLY A 62 -14.84 -2.76 -13.97
C GLY A 62 -14.80 -3.04 -12.46
N ILE A 63 -13.76 -3.74 -11.97
CA ILE A 63 -13.53 -4.01 -10.55
C ILE A 63 -13.10 -2.74 -9.82
N SER A 64 -12.30 -1.92 -10.49
CA SER A 64 -11.82 -0.64 -9.97
C SER A 64 -12.81 0.48 -10.26
N GLY A 65 -13.05 1.36 -9.28
CA GLY A 65 -13.85 2.58 -9.49
C GLY A 65 -13.31 3.50 -10.58
N TRP A 66 -12.03 3.37 -10.92
CA TRP A 66 -11.39 4.09 -12.02
C TRP A 66 -11.97 3.76 -13.39
N ALA A 67 -12.58 2.59 -13.59
CA ALA A 67 -13.22 2.25 -14.86
C ALA A 67 -14.29 3.31 -15.23
N LYS A 68 -15.12 3.68 -14.25
CA LYS A 68 -16.15 4.73 -14.41
C LYS A 68 -15.52 6.10 -14.64
N THR A 69 -14.51 6.47 -13.85
CA THR A 69 -13.84 7.77 -13.95
C THR A 69 -13.16 7.96 -15.31
N LEU A 70 -12.60 6.90 -15.89
CA LEU A 70 -11.91 6.92 -17.18
C LEU A 70 -12.84 6.66 -18.38
N GLY A 71 -14.14 6.44 -18.15
CA GLY A 71 -15.09 6.12 -19.22
C GLY A 71 -14.84 4.77 -19.91
N ILE A 72 -14.19 3.84 -19.23
CA ILE A 72 -13.87 2.51 -19.77
C ILE A 72 -15.09 1.60 -19.62
N THR A 73 -15.53 1.02 -20.73
CA THR A 73 -16.60 0.00 -20.73
C THR A 73 -16.03 -1.32 -20.23
N PRO A 74 -16.58 -1.93 -19.15
CA PRO A 74 -16.05 -3.17 -18.59
C PRO A 74 -16.14 -4.35 -19.56
N ILE A 75 -15.07 -5.15 -19.61
CA ILE A 75 -15.06 -6.42 -20.33
C ILE A 75 -15.73 -7.48 -19.45
N HIS A 76 -16.78 -8.12 -19.97
CA HIS A 76 -17.45 -9.22 -19.28
C HIS A 76 -16.63 -10.51 -19.40
N VAL A 77 -16.34 -11.12 -18.24
CA VAL A 77 -15.60 -12.38 -18.11
C VAL A 77 -16.34 -13.31 -17.14
N SER A 78 -15.90 -14.56 -17.07
CA SER A 78 -16.44 -15.49 -16.07
C SER A 78 -16.15 -15.02 -14.64
N LEU A 79 -17.03 -15.41 -13.71
CA LEU A 79 -16.88 -15.07 -12.28
C LEU A 79 -15.55 -15.57 -11.70
N ALA A 80 -15.04 -16.69 -12.20
CA ALA A 80 -13.75 -17.24 -11.80
C ALA A 80 -12.56 -16.32 -12.17
N ILE A 81 -12.55 -15.77 -13.40
CA ILE A 81 -11.51 -14.82 -13.83
C ILE A 81 -11.59 -13.54 -13.02
N TRP A 82 -12.81 -13.05 -12.79
CA TRP A 82 -13.06 -11.84 -11.99
C TRP A 82 -12.46 -11.98 -10.58
N TRP A 83 -12.78 -13.07 -9.88
CA TRP A 83 -12.24 -13.33 -8.53
C TRP A 83 -10.74 -13.62 -8.55
N GLY A 84 -10.24 -14.32 -9.57
CA GLY A 84 -8.80 -14.58 -9.72
C GLY A 84 -8.00 -13.28 -9.77
N VAL A 85 -8.38 -12.35 -10.64
CA VAL A 85 -7.73 -11.03 -10.75
C VAL A 85 -7.83 -10.26 -9.44
N TYR A 86 -9.03 -10.24 -8.82
CA TYR A 86 -9.25 -9.54 -7.57
C TYR A 86 -8.35 -10.08 -6.44
N LEU A 87 -8.37 -11.39 -6.20
CA LEU A 87 -7.68 -12.03 -5.09
C LEU A 87 -6.17 -11.98 -5.29
N SER A 88 -5.66 -12.25 -6.50
CA SER A 88 -4.24 -12.13 -6.81
C SER A 88 -3.72 -10.71 -6.57
N PHE A 89 -4.47 -9.69 -7.00
CA PHE A 89 -4.12 -8.30 -6.73
C PHE A 89 -4.10 -8.01 -5.22
N THR A 90 -5.13 -8.46 -4.50
CA THR A 90 -5.25 -8.24 -3.05
C THR A 90 -4.12 -8.92 -2.27
N VAL A 91 -3.72 -10.13 -2.68
CA VAL A 91 -2.57 -10.84 -2.10
C VAL A 91 -1.28 -10.05 -2.29
N LEU A 92 -0.97 -9.62 -3.52
CA LEU A 92 0.23 -8.83 -3.77
C LEU A 92 0.24 -7.50 -3.00
N GLN A 93 -0.91 -6.82 -2.93
CA GLN A 93 -1.03 -5.60 -2.15
C GLN A 93 -0.85 -5.85 -0.64
N THR A 94 -1.42 -6.94 -0.13
CA THR A 94 -1.26 -7.35 1.28
C THR A 94 0.21 -7.63 1.60
N LEU A 95 0.91 -8.35 0.71
CA LEU A 95 2.34 -8.62 0.86
C LEU A 95 3.17 -7.33 0.78
N ALA A 96 2.81 -6.39 -0.10
CA ALA A 96 3.51 -5.11 -0.22
C ALA A 96 3.40 -4.31 1.09
N VAL A 97 2.20 -4.28 1.68
CA VAL A 97 1.93 -3.63 2.98
C VAL A 97 2.54 -4.41 4.14
N TYR A 98 2.68 -5.74 4.04
CA TYR A 98 3.40 -6.53 5.05
C TYR A 98 4.85 -6.06 5.20
N TYR A 99 5.54 -5.73 4.10
CA TYR A 99 6.88 -5.16 4.19
C TYR A 99 6.88 -3.75 4.80
N VAL A 100 5.84 -2.94 4.56
CA VAL A 100 5.67 -1.66 5.29
C VAL A 100 5.51 -1.93 6.79
N TYR A 101 4.72 -2.92 7.18
CA TYR A 101 4.59 -3.34 8.58
C TYR A 101 5.92 -3.79 9.18
N ARG A 102 6.75 -4.53 8.42
CA ARG A 102 8.09 -4.95 8.87
C ARG A 102 8.99 -3.75 9.17
N VAL A 103 8.94 -2.71 8.35
CA VAL A 103 9.62 -1.43 8.65
C VAL A 103 9.06 -0.83 9.94
N GLY A 104 7.73 -0.75 10.06
CA GLY A 104 7.09 -0.22 11.27
C GLY A 104 7.49 -0.95 12.55
N LYS A 105 7.65 -2.28 12.49
CA LYS A 105 8.13 -3.10 13.61
C LYS A 105 9.53 -2.68 14.08
N GLY A 106 10.41 -2.23 13.18
CA GLY A 106 11.75 -1.74 13.52
C GLY A 106 11.77 -0.34 14.13
N LEU A 107 10.66 0.41 14.08
CA LEU A 107 10.60 1.81 14.47
C LEU A 107 9.87 2.06 15.81
N GLY A 108 9.41 0.99 16.47
CA GLY A 108 8.71 1.04 17.75
C GLY A 108 7.19 0.85 17.66
N ASP A 109 6.53 0.89 18.82
CA ASP A 109 5.15 0.39 18.97
C ASP A 109 4.10 1.15 18.16
N TYR A 110 4.23 2.48 18.04
CA TYR A 110 3.32 3.28 17.23
C TYR A 110 3.41 2.89 15.75
N ALA A 111 4.63 2.75 15.22
CA ALA A 111 4.81 2.41 13.81
C ALA A 111 4.45 0.96 13.50
N ARG A 112 4.74 0.05 14.43
CA ARG A 112 4.29 -1.34 14.36
C ARG A 112 2.76 -1.43 14.30
N THR A 113 2.07 -0.74 15.21
CA THR A 113 0.61 -0.68 15.23
C THR A 113 0.07 -0.07 13.95
N GLY A 114 0.65 1.04 13.50
CA GLY A 114 0.25 1.69 12.25
C GLY A 114 0.37 0.77 11.04
N GLY A 115 1.49 0.07 10.91
CA GLY A 115 1.72 -0.94 9.89
C GLY A 115 0.73 -2.10 9.94
N LEU A 116 0.39 -2.58 11.14
CA LEU A 116 -0.57 -3.67 11.32
C LEU A 116 -1.99 -3.24 10.94
N VAL A 117 -2.40 -2.03 11.33
CA VAL A 117 -3.71 -1.48 10.96
C VAL A 117 -3.81 -1.35 9.44
N MET A 118 -2.77 -0.84 8.75
CA MET A 118 -2.75 -0.79 7.29
C MET A 118 -2.82 -2.18 6.66
N LEU A 119 -2.13 -3.17 7.24
CA LEU A 119 -2.15 -4.55 6.75
C LEU A 119 -3.55 -5.18 6.85
N ILE A 120 -4.25 -4.95 7.96
CA ILE A 120 -5.64 -5.41 8.17
C ILE A 120 -6.60 -4.65 7.25
N ALA A 121 -6.31 -3.39 6.91
CA ALA A 121 -7.17 -2.60 6.04
C ALA A 121 -7.29 -3.22 4.63
N VAL A 122 -6.20 -3.74 4.06
CA VAL A 122 -6.18 -4.27 2.68
C VAL A 122 -7.30 -5.29 2.40
N PRO A 123 -7.48 -6.38 3.17
CA PRO A 123 -8.58 -7.32 2.94
C PRO A 123 -9.97 -6.71 3.17
N LEU A 124 -10.10 -5.67 4.01
CA LEU A 124 -11.37 -4.98 4.26
C LEU A 124 -11.85 -4.16 3.06
N HIS A 125 -11.01 -3.94 2.05
CA HIS A 125 -11.42 -3.40 0.76
C HIS A 125 -12.57 -4.21 0.13
N LEU A 126 -12.70 -5.50 0.46
CA LEU A 126 -13.83 -6.35 0.05
C LEU A 126 -15.15 -6.01 0.75
N LEU A 127 -15.08 -5.64 2.03
CA LEU A 127 -16.25 -5.50 2.89
C LEU A 127 -16.76 -4.06 2.92
N SER A 128 -15.84 -3.10 2.99
CA SER A 128 -16.16 -1.69 3.09
C SER A 128 -14.98 -0.83 2.67
N LEU A 129 -15.10 -0.17 1.52
CA LEU A 129 -14.16 0.86 1.08
C LEU A 129 -13.99 1.95 2.15
N LYS A 130 -15.08 2.38 2.79
CA LYS A 130 -15.02 3.39 3.85
C LYS A 130 -14.11 2.95 5.00
N LEU A 131 -14.27 1.70 5.47
CA LEU A 131 -13.47 1.17 6.57
C LEU A 131 -12.00 0.99 6.15
N TYR A 132 -11.75 0.53 4.91
CA TYR A 132 -10.40 0.50 4.33
C TYR A 132 -9.71 1.86 4.39
N PHE A 133 -10.38 2.94 3.94
CA PHE A 133 -9.80 4.29 3.95
C PHE A 133 -9.53 4.79 5.37
N ILE A 134 -10.49 4.63 6.29
CA ILE A 134 -10.34 5.06 7.70
C ILE A 134 -9.15 4.36 8.36
N LEU A 135 -9.06 3.03 8.22
CA LEU A 135 -7.98 2.25 8.83
C LEU A 135 -6.64 2.55 8.17
N THR A 136 -6.58 2.69 6.84
CA THR A 136 -5.32 3.01 6.17
C THR A 136 -4.81 4.40 6.59
N TRP A 137 -5.68 5.41 6.70
CA TRP A 137 -5.30 6.72 7.22
C TRP A 137 -4.86 6.68 8.69
N THR A 138 -5.62 5.98 9.54
CA THR A 138 -5.26 5.80 10.95
C THR A 138 -3.90 5.13 11.09
N GLY A 139 -3.68 4.06 10.32
CA GLY A 139 -2.43 3.33 10.30
C GLY A 139 -1.25 4.17 9.80
N LEU A 140 -1.45 4.97 8.75
CA LEU A 140 -0.45 5.91 8.25
C LEU A 140 -0.08 6.96 9.31
N LEU A 141 -1.06 7.57 9.97
CA LEU A 141 -0.80 8.57 11.02
C LEU A 141 0.01 7.97 12.18
N LEU A 142 -0.37 6.78 12.66
CA LEU A 142 0.38 6.06 13.70
C LEU A 142 1.80 5.71 13.24
N PHE A 143 1.97 5.34 11.97
CA PHE A 143 3.27 5.07 11.38
C PHE A 143 4.18 6.30 11.39
N LEU A 144 3.66 7.44 10.92
CA LEU A 144 4.38 8.71 10.90
C LEU A 144 4.70 9.20 12.32
N LEU A 145 3.79 9.00 13.28
CA LEU A 145 4.03 9.30 14.69
C LEU A 145 5.17 8.44 15.27
N GLY A 146 5.22 7.15 14.96
CA GLY A 146 6.34 6.28 15.40
C GLY A 146 7.67 6.72 14.81
N LEU A 147 7.69 7.13 13.54
CA LEU A 147 8.85 7.72 12.87
C LEU A 147 9.39 8.98 13.57
N GLU A 148 8.48 9.83 14.04
CA GLU A 148 8.81 11.06 14.77
C GLU A 148 9.25 10.79 16.21
N LYS A 149 8.56 9.88 16.92
CA LYS A 149 8.79 9.53 18.32
C LYS A 149 9.96 8.57 18.55
N GLY A 150 10.46 7.88 17.53
CA GLY A 150 11.74 7.14 17.58
C GLY A 150 12.98 8.04 17.79
N LYS A 151 12.79 9.23 18.40
CA LYS A 151 13.80 10.15 18.94
C LYS A 151 14.32 9.70 20.32
N GLU A 152 13.61 8.83 21.04
CA GLU A 152 13.86 8.58 22.47
C GLU A 152 14.59 7.26 22.77
N VAL A 153 14.95 6.48 21.74
CA VAL A 153 15.64 5.19 21.92
C VAL A 153 16.92 5.18 21.09
N ILE A 154 17.90 6.01 21.48
CA ILE A 154 19.35 5.77 21.32
C ILE A 154 20.03 6.34 22.56
#